data_AF-A0AAD9LNY0-F1
#
_entry.id   AF-A0AAD9LNY0-F1
#
_cell.length_a   1.000
_cell.length_b   1.000
_cell.length_c   1.000
_cell.angle_alpha   90.00
_cell.angle_beta   90.00
_cell.angle_gamma   90.00
#
_symmetry.space_group_name_H-M   'P 1'
#
loop_
_entity.id
_entity.type
_entity.pdbx_description
1 polymer ?
#
loop_
_entity_poly.entity_id
_entity_poly.type
_entity_poly.pdbx_seq_one_letter_code
_entity_poly.pdbx_strand_id
1 'polypeptide(L)'
;MNLKNTRMRLFENPQFIRWLQYAGDLSATGKGSSAISVLSTKYGDETLYAMIEWAKKQEGTKVLDTRLQTDQLQHWIRTRKDPDEVFRLYDLNFAGQRILS
;
A
#
# COMPACT_ATOMS: atom_id res chain seq x y z
N MET A 1 5.15 22.11 11.06
CA MET A 1 4.27 20.93 10.93
C MET A 1 4.69 20.19 9.66
N ASN A 2 5.28 18.98 9.77
CA ASN A 2 5.91 18.29 8.64
C ASN A 2 4.87 17.44 7.88
N LEU A 3 4.50 17.84 6.66
CA LEU A 3 3.46 17.20 5.84
C LEU A 3 3.73 15.71 5.58
N LYS A 4 5.01 15.30 5.56
CA LYS A 4 5.39 13.87 5.41
C LYS A 4 4.89 13.04 6.59
N ASN A 5 4.98 13.57 7.81
CA ASN A 5 4.53 12.86 9.03
C ASN A 5 3.01 12.78 9.12
N THR A 6 2.27 13.79 8.64
CA THR A 6 0.80 13.81 8.70
C THR A 6 0.17 12.78 7.76
N ARG A 7 0.73 12.58 6.56
CA ARG A 7 0.23 11.56 5.61
C ARG A 7 0.46 10.15 6.12
N MET A 8 1.61 9.90 6.74
CA MET A 8 1.99 8.58 7.27
C MET A 8 1.13 8.15 8.47
N ARG A 9 0.78 9.10 9.35
CA ARG A 9 -0.12 8.85 10.50
C ARG A 9 -1.57 8.56 10.14
N LEU A 10 -1.94 8.58 8.85
CA LEU A 10 -3.28 8.23 8.41
C LEU A 10 -3.70 6.82 8.87
N PHE A 11 -2.75 5.88 8.89
CA PHE A 11 -2.96 4.50 9.34
C PHE A 11 -3.17 4.37 10.86
N GLU A 12 -2.91 5.43 11.63
CA GLU A 12 -3.21 5.49 13.06
C GLU A 12 -4.64 6.00 13.33
N ASN A 13 -5.33 6.52 12.30
CA ASN A 13 -6.67 7.06 12.45
C ASN A 13 -7.72 5.94 12.44
N PRO A 14 -8.49 5.75 13.53
CA PRO A 14 -9.48 4.67 13.62
C PRO A 14 -10.62 4.79 12.59
N GLN A 15 -10.98 6.01 12.16
CA GLN A 15 -11.97 6.21 11.10
C GLN A 15 -11.42 5.76 9.75
N PHE A 16 -10.13 5.98 9.50
CA PHE A 16 -9.49 5.50 8.28
C PHE A 16 -9.40 3.98 8.25
N ILE A 17 -9.07 3.34 9.39
CA ILE A 17 -9.09 1.87 9.51
C ILE A 17 -10.49 1.31 9.23
N ARG A 18 -11.54 1.94 9.77
CA ARG A 18 -12.94 1.55 9.48
C ARG A 18 -13.28 1.71 7.99
N TRP A 19 -12.83 2.80 7.37
CA TRP A 19 -13.00 3.00 5.94
C TRP A 19 -12.28 1.94 5.10
N LEU A 20 -11.05 1.54 5.47
CA LEU A 20 -10.32 0.45 4.81
C LEU A 20 -11.09 -0.88 4.85
N GLN A 21 -11.69 -1.19 6.00
CA GLN A 21 -12.55 -2.38 6.17
C GLN A 21 -13.75 -2.29 5.25
N TYR A 22 -14.51 -1.19 5.34
CA TYR A 22 -15.71 -0.97 4.52
C TYR A 22 -15.42 -1.06 3.01
N ALA A 23 -14.38 -0.37 2.53
CA ALA A 23 -14.01 -0.38 1.12
C ALA A 23 -13.57 -1.78 0.66
N GLY A 24 -12.87 -2.52 1.52
CA GLY A 24 -12.54 -3.93 1.30
C GLY A 24 -13.78 -4.80 1.14
N ASP A 25 -14.68 -4.76 2.12
CA ASP A 25 -15.91 -5.56 2.14
C ASP A 25 -16.81 -5.23 0.94
N LEU A 26 -16.95 -3.94 0.61
CA LEU A 26 -17.71 -3.49 -0.55
C LEU A 26 -17.10 -4.08 -1.83
N SER A 27 -15.79 -3.92 -2.03
CA SER A 27 -15.10 -4.43 -3.22
C SER A 27 -15.16 -5.96 -3.38
N ALA A 28 -15.17 -6.70 -2.26
CA ALA A 28 -15.33 -8.16 -2.28
C ALA A 28 -16.71 -8.61 -2.80
N THR A 29 -17.74 -7.76 -2.70
CA THR A 29 -19.05 -8.02 -3.32
C THR A 29 -19.11 -7.70 -4.82
N GLY A 30 -17.99 -7.28 -5.42
CA GLY A 30 -17.94 -6.77 -6.79
C GLY A 30 -18.58 -5.39 -6.95
N LYS A 31 -18.98 -4.75 -5.85
CA LYS A 31 -19.53 -3.40 -5.84
C LYS A 31 -18.42 -2.43 -5.44
N GLY A 32 -18.29 -1.31 -6.13
CA GLY A 32 -17.32 -0.26 -5.77
C GLY A 32 -15.85 -0.61 -6.02
N SER A 33 -14.98 0.35 -5.70
CA SER A 33 -13.52 0.24 -5.87
C SER A 33 -12.86 -0.29 -4.59
N SER A 34 -11.78 -1.05 -4.73
CA SER A 34 -10.96 -1.45 -3.58
C SER A 34 -10.32 -0.23 -2.92
N ALA A 35 -10.05 -0.33 -1.62
CA ALA A 35 -9.35 0.71 -0.87
C ALA A 35 -8.03 1.12 -1.55
N ILE A 36 -7.24 0.14 -1.99
CA ILE A 36 -5.98 0.37 -2.69
C ILE A 36 -6.19 1.15 -3.98
N SER A 37 -7.19 0.82 -4.80
CA SER A 37 -7.44 1.56 -6.05
C SER A 37 -7.73 3.04 -5.79
N VAL A 38 -8.51 3.34 -4.76
CA VAL A 38 -8.82 4.72 -4.36
C VAL A 38 -7.57 5.42 -3.85
N LEU A 39 -6.77 4.75 -3.02
CA LEU A 39 -5.54 5.30 -2.45
C LEU A 39 -4.45 5.52 -3.52
N SER A 40 -4.27 4.60 -4.47
CA SER A 40 -3.35 4.74 -5.60
C SER A 40 -3.73 5.94 -6.47
N THR A 41 -5.02 6.15 -6.71
CA THR A 41 -5.50 7.34 -7.44
C THR A 41 -5.19 8.63 -6.70
N LYS A 42 -5.31 8.62 -5.35
CA LYS A 42 -5.15 9.82 -4.53
C LYS A 42 -3.68 10.18 -4.26
N TYR A 43 -2.84 9.17 -4.03
CA TYR A 43 -1.47 9.36 -3.55
C TYR A 43 -0.41 9.00 -4.59
N GLY A 44 -0.76 8.21 -5.62
CA GLY A 44 0.21 7.55 -6.49
C GLY A 44 0.81 6.30 -5.84
N ASP A 45 1.23 5.34 -6.66
CA ASP A 45 1.69 4.03 -6.21
C ASP A 45 2.94 4.10 -5.33
N GLU A 46 3.94 4.92 -5.71
CA GLU A 46 5.19 5.08 -4.98
C GLU A 46 4.96 5.66 -3.58
N THR A 47 4.19 6.75 -3.50
CA THR A 47 3.88 7.37 -2.22
C THR A 47 3.03 6.44 -1.35
N LEU A 48 2.04 5.75 -1.95
CA LEU A 48 1.23 4.78 -1.22
C LEU A 48 2.07 3.62 -0.68
N TYR A 49 3.00 3.09 -1.47
CA TYR A 49 3.94 2.05 -1.03
C TYR A 49 4.76 2.52 0.17
N ALA A 50 5.37 3.70 0.10
CA ALA A 50 6.14 4.26 1.21
C ALA A 50 5.30 4.49 2.48
N MET A 51 4.02 4.85 2.31
CA MET A 51 3.10 5.00 3.45
C MET A 51 2.75 3.65 4.10
N ILE A 52 2.54 2.60 3.30
CA ILE A 52 2.29 1.23 3.78
C ILE A 52 3.54 0.68 4.49
N GLU A 53 4.73 0.84 3.90
CA GLU A 53 6.02 0.45 4.51
C GLU A 53 6.33 1.21 5.80
N TRP A 54 5.89 2.47 5.91
CA TRP A 54 5.99 3.20 7.17
C TRP A 54 5.04 2.64 8.23
N ALA A 55 3.79 2.34 7.84
CA ALA A 55 2.80 1.77 8.75
C ALA A 55 3.29 0.44 9.34
N LYS A 56 3.86 -0.45 8.51
CA LYS A 56 4.49 -1.71 8.93
C LYS A 56 5.44 -1.61 10.13
N LYS A 57 6.18 -0.49 10.22
CA LYS A 57 7.15 -0.24 11.30
C LYS A 57 6.47 0.14 12.62
N GLN A 58 5.17 0.42 12.63
CA GLN A 58 4.38 0.74 13.81
C GLN A 58 3.70 -0.53 14.36
N GLU A 59 3.98 -0.88 15.62
CA GLU A 59 3.56 -2.14 16.25
C GLU A 59 2.04 -2.41 16.17
N GLY A 60 1.21 -1.36 16.22
CA GLY A 60 -0.25 -1.47 16.19
C GLY A 60 -0.87 -1.77 14.82
N THR A 61 -0.11 -1.78 13.72
CA THR A 61 -0.67 -1.88 12.36
C THR A 61 -0.20 -3.10 11.55
N LYS A 62 0.58 -4.01 12.15
CA LYS A 62 1.18 -5.18 11.47
C LYS A 62 0.18 -6.06 10.71
N VAL A 63 -1.03 -6.29 11.25
CA VAL A 63 -2.06 -7.12 10.58
C VAL A 63 -2.70 -6.41 9.39
N LEU A 64 -2.86 -5.09 9.48
CA LEU A 64 -3.38 -4.27 8.38
C LEU A 64 -2.35 -4.15 7.24
N ASP A 65 -1.05 -4.15 7.58
CA ASP A 65 0.05 -4.07 6.61
C ASP A 65 0.11 -5.26 5.65
N THR A 66 0.15 -6.52 6.14
CA THR A 66 0.27 -7.70 5.26
C THR A 66 -0.85 -7.77 4.21
N ARG A 67 -2.07 -7.38 4.61
CA ARG A 67 -3.21 -7.30 3.70
C ARG A 67 -3.04 -6.16 2.69
N LEU A 68 -2.68 -4.96 3.14
CA LEU A 68 -2.52 -3.81 2.25
C LEU A 68 -1.39 -3.99 1.23
N GLN A 69 -0.26 -4.59 1.60
CA GLN A 69 0.79 -4.96 0.65
C GLN A 69 0.29 -5.97 -0.39
N THR A 70 -0.44 -7.00 0.06
CA THR A 70 -1.01 -8.00 -0.85
C THR A 70 -1.99 -7.35 -1.82
N ASP A 71 -2.89 -6.50 -1.32
CA ASP A 71 -3.87 -5.78 -2.13
C ASP A 71 -3.18 -4.80 -3.11
N GLN A 72 -2.07 -4.16 -2.70
CA GLN A 72 -1.25 -3.29 -3.55
C GLN A 72 -0.59 -4.06 -4.69
N LEU A 73 0.03 -5.21 -4.39
CA LEU A 73 0.63 -6.05 -5.42
C LEU A 73 -0.42 -6.59 -6.39
N GLN A 74 -1.57 -7.05 -5.90
CA GLN A 74 -2.67 -7.48 -6.77
C GLN A 74 -3.21 -6.34 -7.63
N HIS A 75 -3.27 -5.11 -7.10
CA HIS A 75 -3.65 -3.95 -7.88
C HIS A 75 -2.69 -3.72 -9.04
N TRP A 76 -1.38 -3.72 -8.77
CA TRP A 76 -0.34 -3.58 -9.81
C TRP A 76 -0.39 -4.66 -10.87
N ILE A 77 -0.67 -5.91 -10.48
CA ILE A 77 -0.89 -7.01 -11.43
C ILE A 77 -2.11 -6.72 -12.33
N ARG A 78 -3.24 -6.32 -11.73
CA ARG A 78 -4.49 -6.03 -12.46
C ARG A 78 -4.35 -4.83 -13.41
N THR A 79 -3.61 -3.81 -13.01
CA THR A 79 -3.37 -2.61 -13.83
C THR A 79 -2.20 -2.74 -14.79
N ARG A 80 -1.54 -3.91 -14.82
CA ARG A 80 -0.36 -4.19 -15.66
C ARG A 80 0.75 -3.15 -15.45
N LYS A 81 1.02 -2.84 -14.18
CA LYS A 81 2.15 -1.98 -13.82
C LYS A 81 3.44 -2.61 -14.36
N ASP A 82 4.35 -1.76 -14.83
CA ASP A 82 5.64 -2.17 -15.35
C ASP A 82 6.42 -2.94 -14.26
N PRO A 83 6.79 -4.22 -14.50
CA PRO A 83 7.58 -5.00 -13.55
C PRO A 83 8.90 -4.33 -13.19
N ASP A 84 9.52 -3.57 -14.10
CA ASP A 84 10.76 -2.83 -13.82
C ASP A 84 10.52 -1.66 -12.85
N GLU A 85 9.33 -1.04 -12.91
CA GLU A 85 8.92 -0.02 -11.95
C GLU A 85 8.71 -0.64 -10.57
N VAL A 86 8.04 -1.80 -10.50
CA VAL A 86 7.86 -2.54 -9.24
C VAL A 86 9.22 -2.96 -8.67
N PHE A 87 10.13 -3.45 -9.52
CA PHE A 87 11.47 -3.86 -9.09
C PHE A 87 12.28 -2.70 -8.49
N ARG A 88 12.18 -1.50 -9.07
CA ARG A 88 12.77 -0.27 -8.53
C ARG A 88 12.10 0.19 -7.24
N LEU A 89 10.77 0.08 -7.12
CA LEU A 89 10.02 0.45 -5.91
C LEU A 89 10.45 -0.35 -4.68
N TYR A 90 10.81 -1.63 -4.87
CA TYR A 90 11.34 -2.47 -3.81
C TYR A 90 12.87 -2.33 -3.61
N ASP A 91 13.50 -1.34 -4.25
CA ASP A 91 14.96 -1.11 -4.25
C ASP A 91 15.78 -2.35 -4.67
N LEU A 92 15.17 -3.29 -5.40
CA LEU A 92 15.81 -4.56 -5.78
C LEU A 92 16.92 -4.35 -6.81
N ASN A 93 16.84 -3.28 -7.60
CA ASN A 93 17.92 -2.86 -8.50
C ASN A 93 19.23 -2.52 -7.77
N PHE A 94 19.18 -2.22 -6.47
CA PHE A 94 20.37 -1.95 -5.65
C PHE A 94 20.88 -3.17 -4.88
N ALA A 95 20.11 -4.26 -4.82
CA ALA A 95 20.45 -5.46 -4.06
C ALA A 95 21.43 -6.42 -4.80
N GLY A 96 21.76 -6.15 -6.07
CA GLY A 96 22.83 -6.83 -6.81
C GLY A 96 22.68 -8.36 -6.87
N GLN A 97 23.80 -9.10 -6.80
CA GLN A 97 23.81 -10.58 -6.89
C GLN A 97 23.15 -11.29 -5.68
N ARG A 98 22.71 -10.57 -4.64
CA ARG A 98 22.18 -11.16 -3.39
C ARG A 98 20.65 -11.30 -3.36
N ILE A 99 19.96 -10.94 -4.44
CA ILE A 99 18.49 -10.96 -4.50
C ILE A 99 17.93 -12.39 -4.46
N LEU A 100 18.70 -13.36 -4.97
CA LEU A 100 18.25 -14.74 -5.16
C LEU A 100 19.19 -15.79 -4.53
N SER A 101 20.15 -15.36 -3.71
CA SER A 101 21.13 -16.23 -3.04
C SER A 101 20.64 -16.76 -1.70
#